data_AF-A0A7C1F1G5-F1
#
_entry.id   AF-A0A7C1F1G5-F1
#
_cell.length_a   1.000
_cell.length_b   1.000
_cell.length_c   1.000
_cell.angle_alpha   90.00
_cell.angle_beta   90.00
_cell.angle_gamma   90.00
#
_symmetry.space_group_name_H-M   'P 1'
#
loop_
_entity.id
_entity.type
_entity.pdbx_description
1 polymer ?
#
loop_
_entity_poly.entity_id
_entity_poly.type
_entity_poly.pdbx_seq_one_letter_code
_entity_poly.pdbx_strand_id
1 'polypeptide(L)'
;MELLKGIVFQLRLTWRLLRDDRVPLYLKAVPFLGLVYLISPIDFIPDLFVGLGQLDDIGIIFASLRLFEALTPKYLVEEHRAIMLSLDSGDQPPTIEARRYRIDREKAKRG
;
A
#
# COMPACT_ATOMS: atom_id res chain seq x y z
N MET A 1 -4.45 -8.25 -18.24
CA MET A 1 -3.07 -8.35 -17.73
C MET A 1 -2.52 -7.01 -17.23
N GLU A 2 -2.80 -5.87 -17.90
CA GLU A 2 -2.32 -4.54 -17.46
C GLU A 2 -2.90 -4.04 -16.11
N LEU A 3 -4.18 -4.32 -15.85
CA LEU A 3 -4.83 -3.95 -14.58
C LEU A 3 -4.19 -4.67 -13.37
N LEU A 4 -3.87 -5.96 -13.52
CA LEU A 4 -3.24 -6.75 -12.45
C LEU A 4 -1.85 -6.22 -12.10
N LYS A 5 -1.05 -5.81 -13.10
CA LYS A 5 0.26 -5.20 -12.86
C LYS A 5 0.13 -3.89 -12.08
N GLY A 6 -0.84 -3.04 -12.43
CA GLY A 6 -1.12 -1.79 -11.72
C GLY A 6 -1.51 -2.01 -10.26
N ILE A 7 -2.37 -3.00 -9.99
CA ILE A 7 -2.78 -3.37 -8.62
C ILE A 7 -1.58 -3.89 -7.82
N VAL A 8 -0.78 -4.80 -8.38
CA VAL A 8 0.41 -5.35 -7.71
C VAL A 8 1.44 -4.26 -7.44
N PHE A 9 1.62 -3.33 -8.38
CA PHE A 9 2.49 -2.17 -8.18
C PHE A 9 1.98 -1.30 -7.02
N GLN A 10 0.68 -1.00 -6.99
CA GLN A 10 0.08 -0.16 -5.96
C GLN A 10 0.20 -0.80 -4.56
N LEU A 11 -0.07 -2.10 -4.44
CA LEU A 11 0.08 -2.84 -3.18
C LEU A 11 1.53 -2.82 -2.70
N ARG A 12 2.48 -3.04 -3.61
CA ARG A 12 3.91 -3.01 -3.27
C ARG A 12 4.39 -1.62 -2.86
N LEU A 13 3.89 -0.56 -3.51
CA LEU A 13 4.18 0.82 -3.12
C LEU A 13 3.67 1.12 -1.71
N THR A 14 2.40 0.81 -1.45
CA THR A 14 1.78 0.99 -0.13
C THR A 14 2.52 0.22 0.95
N TRP A 15 2.89 -1.03 0.68
CA TRP A 15 3.66 -1.86 1.61
C TRP A 15 5.01 -1.25 2.00
N ARG A 16 5.70 -0.61 1.05
CA ARG A 16 6.98 0.07 1.34
C ARG A 16 6.77 1.31 2.20
N LEU A 17 5.78 2.14 1.86
CA LEU A 17 5.42 3.32 2.64
C LEU A 17 4.99 2.96 4.08
N LEU A 18 4.28 1.85 4.26
CA LEU A 18 3.92 1.35 5.59
C LEU A 18 5.14 1.01 6.46
N ARG A 19 6.23 0.54 5.84
CA ARG A 19 7.47 0.19 6.53
C ARG A 19 8.45 1.35 6.68
N ASP A 20 8.20 2.49 6.02
CA ASP A 20 9.02 3.68 6.18
C ASP A 20 8.67 4.40 7.49
N ASP A 21 9.65 4.56 8.37
CA ASP A 21 9.50 5.25 9.66
C ASP A 21 9.22 6.76 9.50
N ARG A 22 9.52 7.33 8.33
CA ARG A 22 9.21 8.72 7.98
C ARG A 22 7.72 8.96 7.74
N VAL A 23 6.94 7.90 7.51
CA VAL A 23 5.47 8.00 7.38
C VAL A 23 4.86 8.07 8.78
N PRO A 24 4.09 9.12 9.11
CA PRO A 24 3.45 9.24 10.41
C PRO A 24 2.55 8.05 10.75
N LEU A 25 2.62 7.57 12.00
CA LEU A 25 1.89 6.38 12.45
C LEU A 25 0.37 6.51 12.30
N TYR A 26 -0.18 7.72 12.50
CA TYR A 26 -1.62 7.97 12.34
C TYR A 26 -2.08 7.77 10.88
N LEU A 27 -1.20 7.96 9.89
CA LEU A 27 -1.53 7.66 8.49
C LEU A 27 -1.52 6.16 8.22
N LYS A 28 -0.60 5.42 8.85
CA LYS A 28 -0.56 3.95 8.75
C LYS A 28 -1.81 3.29 9.32
N ALA A 29 -2.56 4.00 10.16
CA ALA A 29 -3.86 3.55 10.65
C ALA A 29 -4.92 3.46 9.53
N VAL A 30 -4.82 4.25 8.45
CA VAL A 30 -5.81 4.26 7.36
C VAL A 30 -5.94 2.90 6.64
N PRO A 31 -4.86 2.29 6.11
CA PRO A 31 -4.96 0.96 5.50
C PRO A 31 -5.22 -0.12 6.56
N PHE A 32 -4.80 0.08 7.82
CA PHE A 32 -5.12 -0.83 8.91
C PHE A 32 -6.63 -0.84 9.21
N LEU A 33 -7.28 0.33 9.27
CA LEU A 33 -8.73 0.46 9.44
C LEU A 33 -9.48 -0.14 8.24
N GLY A 34 -8.97 0.06 7.01
CA GLY A 34 -9.52 -0.62 5.83
C GLY A 34 -9.43 -2.14 5.90
N LEU A 35 -8.35 -2.68 6.48
CA LEU A 35 -8.19 -4.12 6.69
C LEU A 35 -9.06 -4.65 7.86
N VAL A 36 -9.16 -3.89 8.94
CA VAL A 36 -10.06 -4.21 10.07
C VAL A 36 -11.52 -4.25 9.59
N TYR A 37 -11.92 -3.31 8.73
CA TYR A 37 -13.22 -3.30 8.08
C TYR A 37 -13.45 -4.59 7.26
N LEU A 38 -12.44 -5.04 6.50
CA LEU A 38 -12.54 -6.29 5.73
C LEU A 38 -12.70 -7.53 6.63
N ILE A 39 -11.99 -7.58 7.76
CA ILE A 39 -11.95 -8.75 8.65
C ILE A 39 -13.17 -8.82 9.59
N SER A 40 -13.73 -7.67 9.96
CA SER A 40 -14.89 -7.58 10.84
C SER A 40 -15.94 -6.62 10.25
N PRO A 41 -16.85 -7.13 9.40
CA PRO A 41 -17.88 -6.27 8.79
C PRO A 41 -19.02 -5.88 9.77
N ILE A 42 -18.88 -6.05 11.09
CA ILE A 42 -20.08 -6.19 11.95
C ILE A 42 -20.23 -5.23 13.15
N ASP A 43 -19.18 -4.72 13.82
CA ASP A 43 -19.44 -4.22 15.21
C ASP A 43 -19.14 -2.75 15.55
N PHE A 44 -18.95 -1.84 14.58
CA PHE A 44 -18.70 -0.42 14.88
C PHE A 44 -19.60 0.61 14.18
N ILE A 45 -20.55 0.18 13.35
CA ILE A 45 -21.56 1.05 12.76
C ILE A 45 -22.93 0.54 13.21
N PRO A 46 -23.48 1.04 14.32
CA PRO A 46 -24.86 0.75 14.67
C PRO A 46 -25.78 1.33 13.58
N ASP A 47 -26.53 0.45 12.91
CA ASP A 47 -27.81 0.67 12.21
C ASP A 47 -28.00 1.88 11.26
N LEU A 48 -26.96 2.53 10.70
CA LEU A 48 -27.16 3.72 9.83
C LEU A 48 -27.11 3.47 8.30
N PHE A 49 -26.54 2.36 7.82
CA PHE A 49 -26.29 2.15 6.38
C PHE A 49 -26.84 0.80 5.86
N VAL A 50 -28.11 0.52 6.14
CA VAL A 50 -28.84 -0.59 5.53
C VAL A 50 -28.99 -0.32 4.02
N GLY A 51 -28.19 -0.97 3.15
CA GLY A 51 -28.54 -1.12 1.74
C GLY A 51 -27.46 -1.06 0.63
N LEU A 52 -26.16 -0.90 0.92
CA LEU A 52 -25.12 -0.78 -0.14
C LEU A 52 -24.04 -1.89 -0.15
N GLY A 53 -24.15 -2.89 0.71
CA GLY A 53 -22.98 -3.66 1.19
C GLY A 53 -22.69 -5.04 0.56
N GLN A 54 -22.66 -5.22 -0.77
CA GLN A 54 -22.24 -6.52 -1.35
C GLN A 54 -21.16 -6.46 -2.46
N LEU A 55 -20.78 -5.28 -2.94
CA LEU A 55 -19.64 -5.07 -3.84
C LEU A 55 -18.54 -4.19 -3.21
N ASP A 56 -18.74 -3.78 -1.96
CA ASP A 56 -18.05 -2.65 -1.34
C ASP A 56 -16.70 -3.01 -0.68
N ASP A 57 -16.46 -4.28 -0.34
CA ASP A 57 -15.29 -4.65 0.48
C ASP A 57 -13.95 -4.44 -0.24
N ILE A 58 -13.87 -4.85 -1.52
CA ILE A 58 -12.68 -4.63 -2.33
C ILE A 58 -12.53 -3.13 -2.65
N GLY A 59 -13.65 -2.44 -2.91
CA GLY A 59 -13.69 -1.01 -3.15
C GLY A 59 -13.13 -0.22 -1.97
N ILE A 60 -13.50 -0.58 -0.75
CA ILE A 60 -13.06 0.03 0.50
C ILE A 60 -11.57 -0.20 0.74
N ILE A 61 -11.05 -1.41 0.47
CA ILE A 61 -9.59 -1.64 0.54
C ILE A 61 -8.88 -0.70 -0.43
N PHE A 62 -9.28 -0.67 -1.70
CA PHE A 62 -8.65 0.21 -2.69
C PHE A 62 -8.78 1.69 -2.32
N ALA A 63 -9.93 2.12 -1.81
CA ALA A 63 -10.15 3.48 -1.34
C ALA A 63 -9.24 3.82 -0.16
N SER A 64 -9.08 2.91 0.81
CA SER A 64 -8.19 3.09 1.96
C SER A 64 -6.72 3.21 1.55
N LEU A 65 -6.26 2.39 0.59
CA LEU A 65 -4.90 2.48 0.03
C LEU A 65 -4.69 3.80 -0.71
N ARG A 66 -5.66 4.22 -1.53
CA ARG A 66 -5.61 5.51 -2.24
C ARG A 66 -5.61 6.70 -1.28
N LEU A 67 -6.43 6.64 -0.24
CA LEU A 67 -6.49 7.68 0.79
C LEU A 67 -5.18 7.74 1.58
N PHE A 68 -4.60 6.59 1.92
CA PHE A 68 -3.29 6.52 2.56
C PHE A 68 -2.19 7.16 1.70
N GLU A 69 -2.12 6.80 0.41
CA GLU A 69 -1.18 7.42 -0.53
C GLU A 69 -1.41 8.94 -0.63
N ALA A 70 -2.66 9.40 -0.68
CA ALA A 70 -3.00 10.82 -0.78
C ALA A 70 -2.65 11.63 0.47
N LEU A 71 -2.76 11.02 1.66
CA LEU A 71 -2.43 11.66 2.93
C LEU A 71 -0.94 11.58 3.27
N THR A 72 -0.22 10.61 2.70
CA THR A 72 1.23 10.47 2.86
C THR A 72 1.94 11.64 2.17
N PRO A 73 3.00 12.21 2.78
CA PRO A 73 3.76 13.28 2.16
C PRO A 73 4.21 12.90 0.74
N LYS A 74 3.86 13.74 -0.25
CA LYS A 74 4.09 13.45 -1.68
C LYS A 74 5.53 13.10 -2.02
N TYR A 75 6.50 13.73 -1.35
CA TYR A 75 7.92 13.45 -1.59
C TYR A 75 8.29 11.99 -1.26
N LEU A 76 7.69 11.37 -0.24
CA LEU A 76 7.92 9.97 0.11
C LEU A 76 7.27 9.02 -0.90
N VAL A 77 6.04 9.33 -1.32
CA VAL A 77 5.32 8.55 -2.34
C VAL A 77 6.11 8.53 -3.64
N GLU A 78 6.64 9.69 -4.03
CA GLU A 78 7.35 9.86 -5.30
C GLU A 78 8.73 9.21 -5.26
N GLU A 79 9.45 9.30 -4.13
CA GLU A 79 10.70 8.58 -3.87
C GLU A 79 10.51 7.07 -4.05
N HIS A 80 9.52 6.49 -3.37
CA HIS A 80 9.24 5.06 -3.44
C HIS A 80 8.75 4.62 -4.83
N ARG A 81 7.94 5.45 -5.50
CA ARG A 81 7.47 5.19 -6.87
C ARG A 81 8.64 5.19 -7.85
N ALA A 82 9.53 6.18 -7.78
CA ALA A 82 10.70 6.27 -8.65
C ALA A 82 11.61 5.04 -8.50
N ILE A 83 11.81 4.59 -7.27
CA ILE A 83 12.61 3.38 -6.99
C ILE A 83 11.93 2.16 -7.59
N MET A 84 10.62 2.00 -7.42
CA MET A 84 9.90 0.88 -8.01
C MET A 84 9.94 0.87 -9.54
N LEU A 85 9.86 2.04 -10.19
CA LEU A 85 10.00 2.16 -11.64
C LEU A 85 11.41 1.79 -12.11
N SER A 86 12.46 2.28 -11.45
CA SER A 86 13.84 1.90 -11.80
C SER A 86 14.10 0.39 -11.72
N LEU A 87 13.46 -0.29 -10.75
CA LEU A 87 13.59 -1.72 -10.55
C LEU A 87 12.89 -2.55 -11.63
N ASP A 88 11.81 -2.04 -12.20
CA ASP A 88 11.05 -2.72 -13.27
C ASP A 88 11.70 -2.48 -14.64
N SER A 89 12.27 -1.28 -14.85
CA SER A 89 13.01 -0.91 -16.06
C SER A 89 14.43 -1.49 -16.14
N GLY A 90 14.94 -2.09 -15.05
CA GLY A 90 16.32 -2.62 -14.98
C GLY A 90 17.40 -1.55 -14.83
N ASP A 91 17.01 -0.31 -14.56
CA ASP A 91 17.92 0.80 -14.26
C ASP A 91 18.53 0.65 -12.86
N GLN A 92 19.72 1.22 -12.67
CA GLN A 92 20.33 1.27 -11.35
C GLN A 92 19.46 2.13 -10.42
N PRO A 93 18.93 1.56 -9.32
CA PRO A 93 18.14 2.35 -8.37
C PRO A 93 19.07 3.32 -7.63
N PRO A 94 18.55 4.44 -7.09
CA PRO A 94 19.35 5.35 -6.28
C PRO A 94 20.04 4.58 -5.14
N THR A 95 21.34 4.80 -5.03
CA THR A 95 22.38 3.81 -4.71
C THR A 95 22.28 3.16 -3.31
N ILE A 96 21.52 3.76 -2.40
CA ILE A 96 21.39 3.29 -1.01
C ILE A 96 20.19 2.35 -0.86
N GLU A 97 19.05 2.68 -1.45
CA GLU A 97 17.83 1.88 -1.30
C GLU A 97 17.81 0.65 -2.22
N ALA A 98 18.53 0.72 -3.34
CA ALA A 98 18.83 -0.43 -4.22
C ALA A 98 19.41 -1.61 -3.45
N ARG A 99 20.33 -1.32 -2.53
CA ARG A 99 21.04 -2.31 -1.71
C ARG A 99 20.09 -2.95 -0.71
N ARG A 100 19.28 -2.15 -0.02
CA ARG A 100 18.25 -2.63 0.91
C ARG A 100 17.24 -3.54 0.20
N TYR A 101 16.79 -3.12 -0.99
CA TYR A 101 15.86 -3.88 -1.81
C TYR A 101 16.42 -5.23 -2.27
N ARG A 102 17.67 -5.28 -2.76
CA ARG A 102 18.32 -6.56 -3.13
C ARG A 102 18.35 -7.52 -1.95
N ILE A 103 18.66 -7.02 -0.74
CA ILE A 103 18.73 -7.84 0.47
C ILE A 103 17.35 -8.38 0.86
N ASP A 104 16.31 -7.56 0.83
CA ASP A 104 14.95 -8.00 1.19
C ASP A 104 14.38 -8.99 0.16
N ARG A 105 14.67 -8.79 -1.12
CA ARG A 105 14.27 -9.71 -2.20
C ARG A 105 15.00 -11.06 -2.13
N GLU A 106 16.27 -11.05 -1.76
CA GLU A 106 17.05 -12.27 -1.49
C GLU A 106 16.47 -13.05 -0.31
N LYS A 107 16.09 -12.36 0.78
CA LYS A 107 15.45 -12.99 1.94
C LYS A 107 14.10 -13.60 1.59
N ALA A 108 13.26 -12.90 0.82
CA ALA A 108 11.95 -13.38 0.40
C ALA A 108 12.01 -14.58 -0.58
N LYS A 109 13.15 -14.84 -1.23
CA LYS A 109 13.36 -16.02 -2.07
C LYS A 109 13.90 -17.24 -1.31
N ARG A 110 14.34 -17.06 -0.06
CA ARG A 110 14.95 -18.11 0.77
C ARG A 110 14.01 -18.68 1.85
N GLY A 111 12.81 -18.13 2.00
CA GLY A 111 11.74 -18.69 2.83
C GLY A 111 10.62 -19.20 1.96
#